data_AF-A0A2P6S4C3-F1
#
_entry.id   AF-A0A2P6S4C3-F1
#
_cell.length_a   1.000
_cell.length_b   1.000
_cell.length_c   1.000
_cell.angle_alpha   90.00
_cell.angle_beta   90.00
_cell.angle_gamma   90.00
#
_symmetry.space_group_name_H-M   'P 1'
#
loop_
_entity.id
_entity.type
_entity.pdbx_description
1 polymer ?
#
loop_
_entity_poly.entity_id
_entity_poly.type
_entity_poly.pdbx_seq_one_letter_code
_entity_poly.pdbx_strand_id
1 'polypeptide(L)'
;MVSRQWRHLWKHLTLTCPYLVFDIPNIFRGKYNQLVVENEGKNSFPILVRRFSRQCYIKRVNEFLELYSGKKVDSFKVAFFLDGECTEDIDKWVRFAITKGVEVLNLQLFRGIFESDDNLHVFPHWILSELNSSTLKQLSLHRCLLKPPTDFNLFCHLTTLCLSNVVVDSVFFWHIYSLLVCSLKASP
;
A
#
# COMPACT_ATOMS: atom_id res chain seq x y z
N MET A 1 12.53 34.77 0.27
CA MET A 1 12.92 34.17 1.56
C MET A 1 11.68 33.60 2.25
N VAL A 2 11.50 32.28 2.30
CA VAL A 2 10.36 31.67 3.01
C VAL A 2 10.68 31.57 4.50
N SER A 3 9.87 32.22 5.34
CA SER A 3 10.03 32.31 6.80
C SER A 3 10.20 30.92 7.43
N ARG A 4 11.12 30.80 8.41
CA ARG A 4 11.42 29.55 9.13
C ARG A 4 10.16 28.95 9.77
N GLN A 5 9.24 29.81 10.22
CA GLN A 5 8.00 29.44 10.88
C GLN A 5 7.05 28.64 9.96
N TRP A 6 6.98 29.00 8.68
CA TRP A 6 6.16 28.28 7.70
C TRP A 6 6.70 26.88 7.40
N ARG A 7 8.01 26.63 7.47
CA ARG A 7 8.58 25.28 7.26
C ARG A 7 8.14 24.31 8.34
N HIS A 8 7.93 24.79 9.57
CA HIS A 8 7.45 23.97 10.69
C HIS A 8 5.95 23.71 10.60
N LEU A 9 5.15 24.71 10.21
CA LEU A 9 3.71 24.55 9.98
C LEU A 9 3.40 23.57 8.85
N TRP A 10 4.15 23.63 7.76
CA TRP A 10 3.99 22.68 6.66
C TRP A 10 4.37 21.27 7.09
N LYS A 11 5.50 21.08 7.80
CA LYS A 11 5.83 19.77 8.40
C LYS A 11 4.70 19.27 9.31
N HIS A 12 4.12 20.11 10.15
CA HIS A 12 3.04 19.71 11.06
C HIS A 12 1.76 19.32 10.31
N LEU A 13 1.35 20.08 9.29
CA LEU A 13 0.20 19.77 8.44
C LEU A 13 0.44 18.48 7.64
N THR A 14 1.67 18.23 7.19
CA THR A 14 2.01 16.97 6.50
C THR A 14 2.00 15.77 7.47
N LEU A 15 2.52 15.93 8.70
CA LEU A 15 2.58 14.86 9.71
C LEU A 15 1.24 14.57 10.40
N THR A 16 0.19 15.30 10.07
CA THR A 16 -1.18 15.08 10.55
C THR A 16 -2.16 14.79 9.41
N CYS A 17 -1.68 14.80 8.16
CA CYS A 17 -2.50 14.58 6.97
C CYS A 17 -3.03 13.13 6.94
N PRO A 18 -4.34 12.89 6.86
CA PRO A 18 -4.89 11.54 6.85
C PRO A 18 -4.72 10.81 5.51
N TYR A 19 -4.26 11.50 4.47
CA TYR A 19 -3.99 10.93 3.14
C TYR A 19 -2.48 10.78 2.95
N LEU A 20 -1.98 9.57 3.19
CA LEU A 20 -0.56 9.25 3.13
C LEU A 20 -0.23 8.59 1.79
N VAL A 21 0.55 9.30 0.97
CA VAL A 21 0.97 8.82 -0.36
C VAL A 21 2.49 8.70 -0.41
N PHE A 22 2.95 7.47 -0.34
CA PHE A 22 4.36 7.10 -0.47
C PHE A 22 4.59 6.52 -1.87
N ASP A 23 4.66 7.39 -2.86
CA ASP A 23 5.08 7.05 -4.21
C ASP A 23 6.39 7.77 -4.57
N ILE A 24 6.96 7.43 -5.72
CA ILE A 24 8.22 8.00 -6.19
C ILE A 24 8.18 9.55 -6.21
N PRO A 25 7.16 10.22 -6.78
CA PRO A 25 6.98 11.66 -6.71
C PRO A 25 7.08 12.25 -5.31
N ASN A 26 6.31 11.72 -4.37
CA ASN A 26 6.15 12.28 -3.03
C ASN A 26 7.38 12.03 -2.16
N ILE A 27 8.03 10.86 -2.29
CA ILE A 27 9.25 10.53 -1.55
C ILE A 27 10.49 11.24 -2.12
N PHE A 28 10.61 11.38 -3.44
CA PHE A 28 11.81 11.92 -4.10
C PHE A 28 11.64 13.33 -4.69
N ARG A 29 10.61 14.07 -4.27
CA ARG A 29 10.38 15.50 -4.55
C ARG A 29 10.19 15.83 -6.03
N GLY A 30 9.24 15.19 -6.68
CA GLY A 30 8.59 15.66 -7.92
C GLY A 30 9.43 15.70 -9.21
N LYS A 31 10.76 15.63 -9.12
CA LYS A 31 11.69 15.68 -10.27
C LYS A 31 11.50 14.57 -11.31
N TYR A 32 10.63 13.61 -11.00
CA TYR A 32 10.43 12.40 -11.79
C TYR A 32 8.96 12.14 -12.12
N ASN A 33 8.06 13.12 -11.84
CA ASN A 33 6.63 12.99 -12.14
C ASN A 33 6.40 12.60 -13.60
N GLN A 34 7.09 13.29 -14.51
CA GLN A 34 6.98 13.01 -15.94
C GLN A 34 7.37 11.57 -16.29
N LEU A 35 8.47 11.05 -15.71
CA LEU A 35 8.92 9.68 -15.98
C LEU A 35 8.00 8.61 -15.37
N VAL A 36 7.34 8.93 -14.25
CA VAL A 36 6.35 8.04 -13.64
C VAL A 36 5.10 7.99 -14.52
N VAL A 37 4.58 9.14 -14.95
CA VAL A 37 3.43 9.26 -15.86
C VAL A 37 3.67 8.54 -17.18
N GLU A 38 4.84 8.72 -17.80
CA GLU A 38 5.22 8.05 -19.07
C GLU A 38 5.28 6.51 -18.96
N ASN A 39 5.27 5.97 -17.75
CA ASN A 39 5.36 4.53 -17.52
C ASN A 39 4.24 3.99 -16.61
N GLU A 40 3.20 4.78 -16.33
CA GLU A 40 2.02 4.31 -15.60
C GLU A 40 1.39 3.09 -16.30
N GLY A 41 1.01 2.08 -15.52
CA GLY A 41 0.44 0.82 -16.03
C GLY A 41 1.48 -0.22 -16.46
N LYS A 42 2.79 0.08 -16.42
CA LYS A 42 3.84 -0.94 -16.67
C LYS A 42 4.25 -1.63 -15.37
N ASN A 43 4.51 -2.93 -15.45
CA ASN A 43 4.96 -3.73 -14.30
C ASN A 43 6.44 -3.54 -13.97
N SER A 44 7.23 -2.98 -14.89
CA SER A 44 8.67 -2.76 -14.75
C SER A 44 9.05 -1.40 -15.31
N PHE A 45 9.99 -0.73 -14.62
CA PHE A 45 10.48 0.59 -14.98
C PHE A 45 12.02 0.59 -15.02
N PRO A 46 12.67 -0.05 -16.01
CA PRO A 46 14.12 -0.28 -15.97
C PRO A 46 14.95 1.01 -15.80
N ILE A 47 14.48 2.13 -16.36
CA ILE A 47 15.16 3.43 -16.23
C ILE A 47 14.98 4.00 -14.81
N LEU A 48 13.82 3.80 -14.18
CA LEU A 48 13.52 4.35 -12.85
C LEU A 48 14.15 3.52 -11.73
N VAL A 49 14.16 2.18 -11.84
CA VAL A 49 14.72 1.29 -10.82
C VAL A 49 16.17 1.67 -10.47
N ARG A 50 16.99 2.03 -11.48
CA ARG A 50 18.40 2.45 -11.25
C ARG A 50 18.54 3.83 -10.59
N ARG A 51 17.50 4.66 -10.64
CA ARG A 51 17.53 6.04 -10.13
C ARG A 51 17.13 6.15 -8.67
N PHE A 52 16.45 5.14 -8.13
CA PHE A 52 15.92 5.17 -6.77
C PHE A 52 16.49 4.05 -5.92
N SER A 53 17.09 4.43 -4.80
CA SER A 53 17.55 3.47 -3.80
C SER A 53 16.36 2.96 -2.98
N ARG A 54 16.15 1.64 -2.98
CA ARG A 54 15.16 0.94 -2.16
C ARG A 54 15.34 1.22 -0.67
N GLN A 55 16.57 1.13 -0.18
CA GLN A 55 16.90 1.43 1.22
C GLN A 55 16.61 2.89 1.57
N CYS A 56 16.89 3.83 0.67
CA CYS A 56 16.58 5.25 0.90
C CYS A 56 15.06 5.49 0.95
N TYR A 57 14.29 4.82 0.09
CA TYR A 57 12.83 4.86 0.14
C TYR A 57 12.31 4.32 1.48
N ILE A 58 12.70 3.11 1.87
CA ILE A 58 12.30 2.47 3.13
C ILE A 58 12.61 3.38 4.32
N LYS A 59 13.85 3.88 4.40
CA LYS A 59 14.28 4.79 5.47
C LYS A 59 13.38 6.02 5.57
N ARG A 60 13.05 6.66 4.44
CA ARG A 60 12.20 7.86 4.42
C ARG A 60 10.75 7.58 4.83
N VAL A 61 10.19 6.44 4.41
CA VAL A 61 8.85 6.03 4.85
C VAL A 61 8.86 5.77 6.36
N ASN A 62 9.83 5.01 6.87
CA ASN A 62 9.98 4.73 8.30
C ASN A 62 10.13 6.02 9.13
N GLU A 63 11.02 6.93 8.74
CA GLU A 63 11.20 8.23 9.40
C GLU A 63 9.90 9.07 9.39
N PHE A 64 9.13 9.04 8.29
CA PHE A 64 7.87 9.75 8.23
C PHE A 64 6.82 9.16 9.18
N LEU A 65 6.65 7.84 9.18
CA LEU A 65 5.67 7.15 10.02
C LEU A 65 5.98 7.29 11.52
N GLU A 66 7.26 7.28 11.89
CA GLU A 66 7.70 7.54 13.27
C GLU A 66 7.36 8.95 13.75
N LEU A 67 7.39 9.94 12.84
CA LEU A 67 7.06 11.33 13.14
C LEU A 67 5.57 11.66 12.99
N TYR A 68 4.77 10.74 12.45
CA TYR A 68 3.36 10.98 12.17
C TYR A 68 2.55 11.13 13.47
N SER A 69 1.99 12.32 13.68
CA SER A 69 1.21 12.68 14.88
C SER A 69 -0.30 12.71 14.63
N GLY A 70 -0.75 12.43 13.40
CA GLY A 70 -2.17 12.34 13.07
C GLY A 70 -2.87 11.21 13.84
N LYS A 71 -4.11 11.45 14.26
CA LYS A 71 -4.91 10.49 15.03
C LYS A 71 -5.51 9.40 14.16
N LYS A 72 -5.84 9.73 12.91
CA LYS A 72 -6.44 8.85 11.91
C LYS A 72 -5.62 8.88 10.63
N VAL A 73 -5.68 7.80 9.85
CA VAL A 73 -5.27 7.75 8.45
C VAL A 73 -6.49 7.29 7.69
N ASP A 74 -6.96 8.05 6.70
CA ASP A 74 -8.11 7.68 5.87
C ASP A 74 -7.65 6.86 4.66
N SER A 75 -6.54 7.27 4.05
CA SER A 75 -5.94 6.61 2.89
C SER A 75 -4.45 6.42 3.05
N PHE A 76 -3.97 5.23 2.69
CA PHE A 76 -2.58 4.85 2.76
C PHE A 76 -2.15 4.20 1.45
N LYS A 77 -1.22 4.83 0.74
CA LYS A 77 -0.67 4.33 -0.53
C LYS A 77 0.83 4.13 -0.42
N VAL A 78 1.29 2.95 -0.84
CA VAL A 78 2.69 2.61 -1.08
C VAL A 78 2.83 2.24 -2.54
N ALA A 79 3.74 2.88 -3.26
CA ALA A 79 3.99 2.60 -4.66
C ALA A 79 5.48 2.70 -4.99
N PHE A 80 6.18 1.56 -4.98
CA PHE A 80 7.64 1.52 -5.15
C PHE A 80 8.15 0.14 -5.60
N PHE A 81 9.43 0.07 -5.97
CA PHE A 81 10.15 -1.16 -6.31
C PHE A 81 10.48 -1.98 -5.05
N LEU A 82 9.49 -2.75 -4.58
CA LEU A 82 9.57 -3.59 -3.39
C LEU A 82 9.13 -5.01 -3.73
N ASP A 83 9.63 -5.96 -2.96
CA ASP A 83 9.44 -7.39 -3.13
C ASP A 83 9.41 -8.08 -1.75
N GLY A 84 9.45 -9.41 -1.74
CA GLY A 84 9.40 -10.22 -0.52
C GLY A 84 10.55 -9.98 0.46
N GLU A 85 11.69 -9.42 0.03
CA GLU A 85 12.79 -9.04 0.94
C GLU A 85 12.39 -7.89 1.88
N CYS A 86 11.35 -7.13 1.52
CA CYS A 86 10.89 -5.97 2.27
C CYS A 86 9.66 -6.29 3.14
N THR A 87 9.35 -7.58 3.35
CA THR A 87 8.11 -8.01 4.02
C THR A 87 7.99 -7.41 5.43
N GLU A 88 9.06 -7.37 6.21
CA GLU A 88 9.04 -6.80 7.56
C GLU A 88 8.64 -5.30 7.55
N ASP A 89 9.23 -4.51 6.65
CA ASP A 89 8.89 -3.10 6.50
C ASP A 89 7.45 -2.91 6.00
N ILE A 90 7.03 -3.66 4.99
CA ILE A 90 5.68 -3.57 4.42
C ILE A 90 4.63 -3.95 5.49
N ASP A 91 4.85 -5.02 6.24
CA ASP A 91 3.96 -5.47 7.31
C ASP A 91 3.85 -4.42 8.42
N LYS A 92 4.97 -3.78 8.78
CA LYS A 92 5.00 -2.67 9.73
C LYS A 92 4.16 -1.50 9.23
N TRP A 93 4.27 -1.14 7.94
CA TRP A 93 3.50 -0.04 7.34
C TRP A 93 2.00 -0.36 7.26
N VAL A 94 1.64 -1.58 6.88
CA VAL A 94 0.25 -2.03 6.84
C VAL A 94 -0.35 -2.05 8.24
N ARG A 95 0.37 -2.58 9.24
CA ARG A 95 -0.06 -2.54 10.65
C ARG A 95 -0.27 -1.11 11.13
N PHE A 96 0.66 -0.20 10.83
CA PHE A 96 0.50 1.20 11.17
C PHE A 96 -0.81 1.79 10.59
N ALA A 97 -1.07 1.55 9.31
CA ALA A 97 -2.26 2.08 8.65
C ALA A 97 -3.56 1.52 9.25
N ILE A 98 -3.63 0.20 9.46
CA ILE A 98 -4.81 -0.45 10.05
C ILE A 98 -5.06 0.04 11.48
N THR A 99 -4.02 0.14 12.31
CA THR A 99 -4.12 0.70 13.68
C THR A 99 -4.64 2.14 13.68
N LYS A 100 -4.35 2.92 12.63
CA LYS A 100 -4.83 4.30 12.46
C LYS A 100 -6.23 4.40 11.81
N GLY A 101 -6.89 3.27 11.57
CA GLY A 101 -8.26 3.22 11.04
C GLY A 101 -8.36 3.53 9.54
N VAL A 102 -7.41 3.00 8.76
CA VAL A 102 -7.40 3.18 7.29
C VAL A 102 -8.64 2.60 6.62
N GLU A 103 -9.24 3.41 5.75
CA GLU A 103 -10.41 3.01 4.95
C GLU A 103 -9.99 2.61 3.53
N VAL A 104 -8.92 3.21 2.99
CA VAL A 104 -8.39 2.95 1.65
C VAL A 104 -6.92 2.55 1.73
N LEU A 105 -6.61 1.27 1.48
CA LEU A 105 -5.25 0.76 1.43
C LEU A 105 -4.85 0.41 0.00
N ASN A 106 -3.74 0.98 -0.46
CA ASN A 106 -3.23 0.77 -1.80
C ASN A 106 -1.74 0.37 -1.78
N LEU A 107 -1.45 -0.88 -2.13
CA LEU A 107 -0.10 -1.42 -2.21
C LEU A 107 0.25 -1.73 -3.67
N GLN A 108 1.13 -0.93 -4.26
CA GLN A 108 1.60 -1.08 -5.63
C GLN A 108 3.09 -1.46 -5.66
N LEU A 109 3.40 -2.74 -5.77
CA LEU A 109 4.78 -3.24 -5.68
C LEU A 109 5.37 -3.46 -7.09
N PHE A 110 6.24 -2.57 -7.56
CA PHE A 110 6.78 -2.63 -8.93
C PHE A 110 8.01 -3.52 -9.03
N ARG A 111 8.27 -4.08 -10.22
CA ARG A 111 9.39 -5.00 -10.45
C ARG A 111 10.71 -4.25 -10.62
N GLY A 112 11.73 -4.64 -9.86
CA GLY A 112 13.12 -4.28 -10.10
C GLY A 112 13.73 -5.00 -11.32
N ILE A 113 14.85 -4.50 -11.85
CA ILE A 113 15.43 -5.01 -13.12
C ILE A 113 15.91 -6.47 -13.00
N PHE A 114 16.40 -6.86 -11.82
CA PHE A 114 17.03 -8.15 -11.59
C PHE A 114 16.22 -9.03 -10.62
N GLU A 115 14.99 -8.63 -10.30
CA GLU A 115 14.13 -9.40 -9.39
C GLU A 115 13.48 -10.57 -10.13
N SER A 116 13.54 -11.75 -9.51
CA SER A 116 12.76 -12.91 -9.93
C SER A 116 11.28 -12.67 -9.63
N ASP A 117 10.40 -13.29 -10.42
CA ASP A 117 8.96 -13.21 -10.18
C ASP A 117 8.52 -14.09 -8.98
N ASP A 118 9.44 -14.86 -8.39
CA ASP A 118 9.16 -15.78 -7.28
C ASP A 118 9.17 -15.10 -5.90
N ASN A 119 9.78 -13.92 -5.78
CA ASN A 119 9.92 -13.21 -4.50
C ASN A 119 8.80 -12.19 -4.26
N LEU A 120 7.54 -12.62 -4.40
CA LEU A 120 6.39 -11.75 -4.16
C LEU A 120 6.08 -11.66 -2.66
N HIS A 121 5.78 -10.44 -2.20
CA HIS A 121 5.33 -10.20 -0.85
C HIS A 121 3.93 -10.79 -0.61
N VAL A 122 3.76 -11.53 0.48
CA VAL A 122 2.45 -12.04 0.92
C VAL A 122 1.72 -10.97 1.70
N PHE A 123 0.57 -10.54 1.21
CA PHE A 123 -0.24 -9.54 1.89
C PHE A 123 -0.61 -10.02 3.31
N PRO A 124 -0.33 -9.21 4.35
CA PRO A 124 -0.43 -9.62 5.74
C PRO A 124 -1.87 -9.54 6.28
N HIS A 125 -2.74 -10.38 5.71
CA HIS A 125 -4.15 -10.47 6.06
C HIS A 125 -4.37 -10.76 7.56
N TRP A 126 -3.44 -11.45 8.24
CA TRP A 126 -3.52 -11.74 9.67
C TRP A 126 -3.52 -10.49 10.55
N ILE A 127 -2.97 -9.36 10.08
CA ILE A 127 -2.99 -8.10 10.82
C ILE A 127 -4.44 -7.60 10.99
N LEU A 128 -5.31 -7.83 10.01
CA LEU A 128 -6.72 -7.47 10.11
C LEU A 128 -7.39 -8.29 11.22
N SER A 129 -7.04 -9.57 11.35
CA SER A 129 -7.57 -10.46 12.40
C SER A 129 -7.04 -10.10 13.77
N GLU A 130 -5.75 -9.83 13.89
CA GLU A 130 -5.09 -9.47 15.14
C GLU A 130 -5.69 -8.20 15.76
N LEU A 131 -6.00 -7.20 14.92
CA LEU A 131 -6.46 -5.90 15.38
C LEU A 131 -7.98 -5.80 15.55
N ASN A 132 -8.77 -6.80 15.11
CA ASN A 132 -10.24 -6.83 15.14
C ASN A 132 -10.90 -5.52 14.66
N SER A 133 -10.22 -4.78 13.78
CA SER A 133 -10.58 -3.45 13.35
C SER A 133 -10.39 -3.38 11.84
N SER A 134 -11.49 -3.56 11.11
CA SER A 134 -11.50 -3.37 9.66
C SER A 134 -12.49 -2.27 9.32
N THR A 135 -12.01 -1.02 9.44
CA THR A 135 -12.63 0.14 8.78
C THR A 135 -12.32 0.16 7.27
N LEU A 136 -11.56 -0.83 6.80
CA LEU A 136 -11.11 -0.97 5.43
C LEU A 136 -12.30 -1.20 4.49
N LYS A 137 -12.51 -0.23 3.60
CA LYS A 137 -13.56 -0.25 2.58
C LYS A 137 -12.98 -0.54 1.20
N GLN A 138 -11.72 -0.20 0.97
CA GLN A 138 -11.06 -0.36 -0.32
C GLN A 138 -9.67 -0.97 -0.15
N LEU A 139 -9.42 -2.05 -0.88
CA LEU A 139 -8.12 -2.71 -0.94
C LEU A 139 -7.67 -2.80 -2.39
N SER A 140 -6.51 -2.21 -2.69
CA SER A 140 -5.84 -2.32 -3.99
C SER A 140 -4.48 -2.97 -3.81
N LEU A 141 -4.26 -4.10 -4.48
CA LEU A 141 -3.01 -4.85 -4.44
C LEU A 141 -2.46 -5.03 -5.86
N HIS A 142 -1.18 -4.75 -6.03
CA HIS A 142 -0.46 -5.03 -7.26
C HIS A 142 0.86 -5.74 -6.98
N ARG A 143 1.08 -6.88 -7.66
CA ARG A 143 2.23 -7.79 -7.44
C ARG A 143 2.40 -8.25 -5.98
N CYS A 144 1.31 -8.74 -5.41
CA CYS A 144 1.31 -9.40 -4.10
C CYS A 144 0.85 -10.85 -4.22
N LEU A 145 1.13 -11.66 -3.21
CA LEU A 145 0.44 -12.92 -2.96
C LEU A 145 -0.71 -12.65 -2.00
N LEU A 146 -1.91 -13.12 -2.31
CA LEU A 146 -3.07 -13.03 -1.42
C LEU A 146 -3.50 -14.44 -1.03
N LYS A 147 -3.16 -14.84 0.21
CA LYS A 147 -3.39 -16.19 0.75
C LYS A 147 -4.03 -16.16 2.15
N PRO A 148 -5.21 -15.54 2.33
CA PRO A 148 -5.91 -15.61 3.60
C PRO A 148 -6.52 -17.00 3.84
N PRO A 149 -6.83 -17.34 5.10
CA PRO A 149 -7.45 -18.61 5.45
C PRO A 149 -8.89 -18.71 4.89
N THR A 150 -9.40 -19.94 4.82
CA THR A 150 -10.67 -20.29 4.16
C THR A 150 -11.91 -19.64 4.78
N ASP A 151 -11.83 -19.28 6.06
CA ASP A 151 -12.87 -18.67 6.88
C ASP A 151 -12.67 -17.16 7.09
N PHE A 152 -11.79 -16.54 6.30
CA PHE A 152 -11.44 -15.13 6.43
C PHE A 152 -12.60 -14.21 6.06
N ASN A 153 -13.32 -13.71 7.06
CA ASN A 153 -14.50 -12.86 6.90
C ASN A 153 -14.24 -11.35 7.02
N LEU A 154 -13.01 -10.92 7.31
CA LEU A 154 -12.68 -9.52 7.63
C LEU A 154 -12.67 -8.58 6.41
N PHE A 155 -12.87 -9.15 5.22
CA PHE A 155 -13.17 -8.42 3.99
C PHE A 155 -14.68 -8.16 3.80
N CYS A 156 -15.55 -8.52 4.74
CA CYS A 156 -17.00 -8.31 4.62
C CYS A 156 -17.41 -6.83 4.50
N HIS A 157 -16.56 -5.91 4.97
CA HIS A 157 -16.76 -4.46 4.84
C HIS A 157 -16.12 -3.86 3.58
N LEU A 158 -15.38 -4.65 2.79
CA LEU A 158 -14.80 -4.17 1.53
C LEU A 158 -15.91 -3.90 0.51
N THR A 159 -15.93 -2.67 0.03
CA THR A 159 -16.77 -2.21 -1.08
C THR A 159 -16.02 -2.27 -2.42
N THR A 160 -14.69 -2.24 -2.37
CA THR A 160 -13.85 -2.26 -3.58
C THR A 160 -12.61 -3.13 -3.35
N LEU A 161 -12.40 -4.07 -4.26
CA LEU A 161 -11.22 -4.93 -4.29
C LEU A 161 -10.60 -4.85 -5.69
N CYS A 162 -9.39 -4.30 -5.78
CA CYS A 162 -8.62 -4.20 -7.02
C CYS A 162 -7.39 -5.09 -6.93
N LEU A 163 -7.35 -6.14 -7.75
CA LEU A 163 -6.23 -7.08 -7.81
C LEU A 163 -5.59 -7.02 -9.20
N SER A 164 -4.31 -6.66 -9.27
CA SER A 164 -3.56 -6.59 -10.53
C SER A 164 -2.26 -7.38 -10.40
N ASN A 165 -2.06 -8.39 -11.25
CA ASN A 165 -0.88 -9.26 -11.16
C ASN A 165 -0.69 -9.86 -9.75
N VAL A 166 -1.79 -10.21 -9.08
CA VAL A 166 -1.82 -10.82 -7.75
C VAL A 166 -2.00 -12.32 -7.92
N VAL A 167 -1.17 -13.10 -7.24
CA VAL A 167 -1.37 -14.55 -7.17
C VAL A 167 -2.29 -14.84 -6.00
N VAL A 168 -3.46 -15.39 -6.30
CA VAL A 168 -4.47 -15.77 -5.31
C VAL A 168 -4.40 -17.28 -5.12
N ASP A 169 -4.43 -17.74 -3.87
CA ASP A 169 -4.57 -19.17 -3.61
C ASP A 169 -5.88 -19.72 -4.21
N SER A 170 -5.84 -20.90 -4.83
CA SER A 170 -6.98 -21.46 -5.56
C SER A 170 -8.19 -21.71 -4.65
N VAL A 171 -7.98 -22.01 -3.37
CA VAL A 171 -9.05 -22.20 -2.39
C VAL A 171 -9.67 -20.86 -2.00
N PHE A 172 -8.86 -19.82 -1.84
CA PHE A 172 -9.35 -18.47 -1.54
C PHE A 172 -10.07 -17.81 -2.72
N PHE A 173 -9.67 -18.13 -3.96
CA PHE A 173 -10.33 -17.61 -5.17
C PHE A 173 -11.83 -17.93 -5.19
N TRP A 174 -12.21 -19.14 -4.79
CA TRP A 174 -13.62 -19.55 -4.68
C TRP A 174 -14.38 -18.77 -3.60
N HIS A 175 -13.71 -18.42 -2.50
CA HIS A 175 -14.31 -17.64 -1.43
C HIS A 175 -14.56 -16.18 -1.84
N ILE A 176 -13.59 -15.52 -2.51
CA ILE A 176 -13.80 -14.17 -3.06
C ILE A 176 -14.96 -14.16 -4.06
N TYR A 177 -15.00 -15.14 -4.97
CA TYR A 177 -16.08 -15.25 -5.96
C TYR A 177 -17.45 -15.31 -5.27
N SER A 178 -17.58 -16.10 -4.20
CA SER A 178 -18.81 -16.18 -3.40
C SER A 178 -19.17 -14.85 -2.73
N LEU A 179 -18.20 -14.17 -2.11
CA LEU A 179 -18.42 -12.87 -1.44
C LEU A 179 -18.85 -11.78 -2.42
N LEU A 180 -18.23 -11.70 -3.62
CA LEU A 180 -18.60 -10.73 -4.66
C LEU A 180 -19.98 -11.03 -5.27
N VAL A 181 -20.34 -12.31 -5.41
CA VAL A 181 -21.68 -12.71 -5.86
C VAL A 181 -22.75 -12.37 -4.80
N CYS A 182 -22.43 -12.49 -3.51
CA CYS A 182 -23.32 -12.10 -2.42
C CYS A 182 -23.50 -10.58 -2.30
N SER A 183 -22.44 -9.79 -2.50
CA SER A 183 -22.54 -8.32 -2.48
C SER A 183 -23.30 -7.76 -3.71
N LEU A 184 -23.21 -8.43 -4.87
CA LEU A 184 -24.01 -8.10 -6.05
C LEU A 184 -25.50 -8.44 -5.89
N LYS A 185 -25.84 -9.50 -5.13
CA LYS A 185 -27.24 -9.86 -4.84
C LYS A 185 -27.91 -8.99 -3.77
N ALA A 186 -27.14 -8.22 -3.00
CA ALA A 186 -27.64 -7.36 -1.94
C ALA A 186 -27.86 -5.90 -2.36
N SER A 187 -27.66 -5.57 -3.65
CA SER A 187 -28.00 -4.24 -4.20
C SER A 187 -29.47 -4.24 -4.64
N PRO A 188 -30.36 -3.45 -4.00
CA PRO A 188 -31.77 -3.34 -4.37
C PRO A 188 -31.98 -2.65 -5.72
#